data_AF-A0A3E0PPL2-F1
#
_entry.id   AF-A0A3E0PPL2-F1
#
_cell.length_a   1.000
_cell.length_b   1.000
_cell.length_c   1.000
_cell.angle_alpha   90.00
_cell.angle_beta   90.00
_cell.angle_gamma   90.00
#
_symmetry.space_group_name_H-M   'P 1'
#
loop_
_entity.id
_entity.type
_entity.pdbx_description
1 polymer ?
#
loop_
_entity_poly.entity_id
_entity_poly.type
_entity_poly.pdbx_seq_one_letter_code
_entity_poly.pdbx_strand_id
1 'polypeptide(L)'
;MTPSISKRTFNQLEAMASLAGPAVSRTLVIVDQDDGAPTGSAALRNGMGASRVIHIRKADSVDLSRLARVAVGRASSLVLGGGGGRGFAHIGVYRAMQELAIPVDLVVGASMGGVLGAAIADRWTADEVVAWAEDRFGDSLDYTIPLVSLVKGEKIARFARERFGERDIEDLRLSYMAVSTDLTSSRMHVHDKGSVVLAIRATSAIPGVMPPVPLGDALLVDGGVLNNIPIDVARAEAPMGTVIASDV
;
A
#
# COMPACT_ATOMS: atom_id res chain seq x y z
N MET A 1 14.83 -4.73 21.77
CA MET A 1 15.73 -3.59 22.05
C MET A 1 15.47 -2.54 20.98
N THR A 2 14.79 -1.45 21.31
CA THR A 2 14.58 -0.32 20.38
C THR A 2 15.92 0.33 20.07
N PRO A 3 16.33 0.48 18.80
CA PRO A 3 17.56 1.18 18.49
C PRO A 3 17.38 2.66 18.82
N SER A 4 18.08 3.15 19.85
CA SER A 4 18.04 4.58 20.19
C SER A 4 18.90 5.35 19.19
N ILE A 5 18.26 6.18 18.36
CA ILE A 5 18.98 7.15 17.53
C ILE A 5 19.65 8.16 18.48
N SER A 6 20.95 8.37 18.29
CA SER A 6 21.73 9.35 19.07
C SER A 6 21.13 10.75 18.94
N LYS A 7 20.98 11.47 20.07
CA LYS A 7 20.50 12.87 20.11
C LYS A 7 21.24 13.80 19.16
N ARG A 8 22.52 13.52 18.88
CA ARG A 8 23.34 14.32 17.96
C ARG A 8 22.92 14.11 16.50
N THR A 9 22.58 12.88 16.12
CA THR A 9 22.08 12.54 14.77
C THR A 9 20.69 13.10 14.55
N PHE A 10 19.82 13.04 15.57
CA PHE A 10 18.48 13.62 15.52
C PHE A 10 18.53 15.15 15.31
N ASN A 11 19.38 15.87 16.06
CA ASN A 11 19.52 17.32 15.92
C ASN A 11 20.11 17.77 14.58
N GLN A 12 20.98 16.96 13.95
CA GLN A 12 21.50 17.26 12.60
C GLN A 12 20.42 17.06 11.53
N LEU A 13 19.53 16.08 11.69
CA LEU A 13 18.41 15.84 10.80
C LEU A 13 17.35 16.94 10.92
N GLU A 14 17.04 17.41 12.14
CA GLU A 14 16.16 18.58 12.33
C GLU A 14 16.71 19.86 11.70
N ALA A 15 18.03 20.08 11.78
CA ALA A 15 18.69 21.23 11.16
C ALA A 15 18.66 21.16 9.61
N MET A 16 18.71 19.97 9.02
CA MET A 16 18.48 19.80 7.58
C MET A 16 17.00 19.97 7.22
N ALA A 17 16.10 19.56 8.10
CA ALA A 17 14.66 19.70 7.94
C ALA A 17 14.18 21.16 8.06
N SER A 18 14.93 22.08 8.65
CA SER A 18 14.57 23.50 8.73
C SER A 18 15.01 24.33 7.50
N LEU A 19 15.86 23.77 6.63
CA LEU A 19 16.40 24.47 5.45
C LEU A 19 15.50 24.43 4.21
N ALA A 20 14.49 23.57 4.17
CA ALA A 20 13.59 23.47 3.02
C ALA A 20 12.22 24.08 3.34
N GLY A 21 11.85 25.13 2.59
CA GLY A 21 10.54 25.78 2.70
C GLY A 21 9.35 24.84 2.41
N PRO A 22 8.12 25.29 2.66
CA PRO A 22 6.89 24.46 2.68
C PRO A 22 6.47 23.83 1.33
N ALA A 23 7.23 24.03 0.25
CA ALA A 23 6.86 23.62 -1.11
C ALA A 23 7.63 22.41 -1.68
N VAL A 24 8.57 21.80 -0.94
CA VAL A 24 9.37 20.68 -1.44
C VAL A 24 8.94 19.37 -0.78
N SER A 25 8.39 18.44 -1.57
CA SER A 25 8.13 17.07 -1.14
C SER A 25 9.44 16.40 -0.71
N ARG A 26 9.44 15.82 0.50
CA ARG A 26 10.62 15.16 1.08
C ARG A 26 10.43 13.65 1.09
N THR A 27 11.42 12.94 0.56
CA THR A 27 11.47 11.47 0.65
C THR A 27 12.48 11.08 1.72
N LEU A 28 12.04 10.30 2.71
CA LEU A 28 12.89 9.64 3.69
C LEU A 28 13.39 8.32 3.11
N VAL A 29 14.71 8.16 3.01
CA VAL A 29 15.36 6.91 2.62
C VAL A 29 15.90 6.21 3.85
N ILE A 30 15.39 5.02 4.16
CA ILE A 30 15.84 4.18 5.27
C ILE A 30 16.75 3.09 4.71
N VAL A 31 17.95 2.96 5.27
CA VAL A 31 18.91 1.93 4.87
C VAL A 31 18.85 0.77 5.85
N ASP A 32 18.18 -0.30 5.44
CA ASP A 32 18.00 -1.52 6.22
C ASP A 32 19.34 -2.26 6.33
N GLN A 33 19.69 -2.67 7.55
CA GLN A 33 20.92 -3.38 7.86
C GLN A 33 20.80 -4.91 7.67
N ASP A 34 19.56 -5.42 7.65
CA ASP A 34 19.22 -6.84 7.50
C ASP A 34 17.98 -7.02 6.60
N ASP A 35 17.69 -8.28 6.29
CA ASP A 35 16.50 -8.67 5.51
C ASP A 35 15.22 -8.79 6.37
N GLY A 36 15.27 -8.38 7.64
CA GLY A 36 14.10 -8.33 8.53
C GLY A 36 13.08 -7.28 8.06
N ALA A 37 11.79 -7.54 8.32
CA ALA A 37 10.74 -6.60 7.94
C ALA A 37 10.97 -5.23 8.60
N PRO A 38 10.88 -4.11 7.86
CA PRO A 38 11.03 -2.78 8.44
C PRO A 38 9.98 -2.54 9.52
N THR A 39 10.32 -1.73 10.52
CA THR A 39 9.42 -1.37 11.62
C THR A 39 9.68 0.05 12.10
N GLY A 40 8.65 0.75 12.57
CA GLY A 40 8.78 2.05 13.21
C GLY A 40 9.04 3.21 12.24
N SER A 41 8.82 2.99 10.94
CA SER A 41 9.08 3.97 9.89
C SER A 41 8.15 5.18 9.97
N ALA A 42 6.93 4.99 10.49
CA ALA A 42 5.96 6.07 10.70
C ALA A 42 6.48 7.16 11.65
N ALA A 43 7.14 6.78 12.75
CA ALA A 43 7.72 7.73 13.70
C ALA A 43 8.84 8.57 13.04
N LEU A 44 9.69 7.93 12.22
CA LEU A 44 10.76 8.61 11.49
C LEU A 44 10.22 9.54 10.40
N ARG A 45 9.22 9.08 9.63
CA ARG A 45 8.54 9.88 8.60
C ARG A 45 7.98 11.17 9.22
N ASN A 46 7.25 11.04 10.33
CA ASN A 46 6.63 12.16 11.03
C ASN A 46 7.69 13.11 11.62
N GLY A 47 8.70 12.57 12.31
CA GLY A 47 9.76 13.38 12.91
C GLY A 47 10.57 14.19 11.89
N MET A 48 10.72 13.69 10.66
CA MET A 48 11.46 14.38 9.59
C MET A 48 10.60 15.21 8.64
N GLY A 49 9.28 15.22 8.84
CA GLY A 49 8.34 15.89 7.93
C GLY A 49 8.43 15.34 6.50
N ALA A 50 8.65 14.03 6.36
CA ALA A 50 8.75 13.38 5.06
C ALA A 50 7.36 13.04 4.50
N SER A 51 7.14 13.30 3.21
CA SER A 51 5.90 12.91 2.54
C SER A 51 5.89 11.43 2.18
N ARG A 52 7.07 10.80 2.02
CA ARG A 52 7.21 9.38 1.63
C ARG A 52 8.39 8.71 2.32
N VAL A 53 8.29 7.40 2.50
CA VAL A 53 9.37 6.52 2.95
C VAL A 53 9.79 5.56 1.83
N ILE A 54 11.09 5.38 1.64
CA ILE A 54 11.68 4.36 0.77
C ILE A 54 12.70 3.58 1.60
N HIS A 55 12.44 2.29 1.77
CA HIS A 55 13.42 1.36 2.32
C HIS A 55 14.43 0.99 1.24
N ILE A 56 15.70 0.82 1.58
CA ILE A 56 16.71 0.23 0.69
C ILE A 56 17.60 -0.70 1.51
N ARG A 57 17.99 -1.84 0.95
CA ARG A 57 19.01 -2.69 1.54
C ARG A 57 20.40 -2.18 1.17
N LYS A 58 21.31 -2.24 2.14
CA LYS A 58 22.69 -1.81 1.94
C LYS A 58 23.34 -2.63 0.83
N ALA A 59 23.92 -1.96 -0.17
CA ALA A 59 24.60 -2.56 -1.32
C ALA A 59 23.72 -3.45 -2.23
N ASP A 60 22.40 -3.29 -2.18
CA ASP A 60 21.48 -3.96 -3.11
C ASP A 60 21.28 -3.13 -4.39
N SER A 61 21.66 -3.68 -5.53
CA SER A 61 21.61 -2.96 -6.82
C SER A 61 20.17 -2.74 -7.32
N VAL A 62 19.21 -3.57 -6.91
CA VAL A 62 17.79 -3.44 -7.27
C VAL A 62 17.19 -2.26 -6.52
N ASP A 63 17.47 -2.16 -5.22
CA ASP A 63 16.99 -1.09 -4.34
C ASP A 63 17.61 0.27 -4.71
N LEU A 64 18.90 0.28 -5.06
CA LEU A 64 19.56 1.48 -5.59
C LEU A 64 18.97 1.91 -6.94
N SER A 65 18.68 0.96 -7.83
CA SER A 65 18.05 1.26 -9.12
C SER A 65 16.63 1.80 -8.94
N ARG A 66 15.86 1.25 -8.00
CA ARG A 66 14.55 1.79 -7.59
C ARG A 66 14.69 3.21 -7.06
N LEU A 67 15.60 3.43 -6.11
CA LEU A 67 15.82 4.76 -5.54
C LEU A 67 16.14 5.78 -6.63
N ALA A 68 17.00 5.43 -7.59
CA ALA A 68 17.33 6.28 -8.73
C ALA A 68 16.09 6.61 -9.57
N ARG A 69 15.25 5.62 -9.92
CA ARG A 69 13.99 5.83 -10.66
C ARG A 69 13.04 6.76 -9.90
N VAL A 70 12.87 6.52 -8.60
CA VAL A 70 11.96 7.31 -7.76
C VAL A 70 12.47 8.75 -7.60
N ALA A 71 13.78 8.95 -7.39
CA ALA A 71 14.39 10.27 -7.24
C ALA A 71 14.24 11.17 -8.48
N VAL A 72 14.17 10.57 -9.68
CA VAL A 72 13.96 11.31 -10.93
C VAL A 72 12.50 11.31 -11.42
N GLY A 73 11.56 10.88 -10.55
CA GLY A 73 10.12 10.87 -10.87
C GLY A 73 9.71 9.82 -11.92
N ARG A 74 10.56 8.80 -12.16
CA ARG A 74 10.37 7.72 -13.15
C ARG A 74 10.07 6.37 -12.49
N ALA A 75 9.48 6.38 -11.30
CA ALA A 75 9.05 5.16 -10.64
C ALA A 75 8.10 4.35 -11.55
N SER A 76 8.27 3.04 -11.59
CA SER A 76 7.36 2.12 -12.27
C SER A 76 6.22 1.75 -11.32
N SER A 77 5.00 2.16 -11.65
CA SER A 77 3.83 1.96 -10.81
C SER A 77 2.97 0.80 -11.32
N LEU A 78 2.60 -0.10 -10.41
CA LEU A 78 1.59 -1.12 -10.63
C LEU A 78 0.27 -0.65 -10.03
N VAL A 79 -0.75 -0.48 -10.87
CA VAL A 79 -2.10 -0.07 -10.47
C VAL A 79 -3.04 -1.26 -10.61
N LEU A 80 -3.69 -1.64 -9.52
CA LEU A 80 -4.55 -2.81 -9.46
C LEU A 80 -6.00 -2.38 -9.19
N GLY A 81 -6.88 -2.73 -10.11
CA GLY A 81 -8.29 -2.37 -10.01
C GLY A 81 -9.07 -3.12 -8.93
N GLY A 82 -10.28 -2.66 -8.66
CA GLY A 82 -11.28 -3.48 -7.97
C GLY A 82 -11.93 -4.49 -8.91
N GLY A 83 -12.51 -5.56 -8.35
CA GLY A 83 -13.15 -6.63 -9.15
C GLY A 83 -13.56 -7.88 -8.39
N GLY A 84 -13.56 -7.85 -7.05
CA GLY A 84 -13.88 -9.02 -6.22
C GLY A 84 -13.02 -10.23 -6.59
N GLY A 85 -13.66 -11.37 -6.85
CA GLY A 85 -12.98 -12.61 -7.25
C GLY A 85 -12.21 -12.52 -8.58
N ARG A 86 -12.55 -11.59 -9.50
CA ARG A 86 -11.76 -11.38 -10.72
C ARG A 86 -10.40 -10.75 -10.44
N GLY A 87 -10.24 -10.10 -9.28
CA GLY A 87 -8.99 -9.49 -8.83
C GLY A 87 -7.83 -10.47 -8.74
N PHE A 88 -8.05 -11.79 -8.65
CA PHE A 88 -6.96 -12.77 -8.71
C PHE A 88 -6.19 -12.76 -10.03
N ALA A 89 -6.78 -12.24 -11.12
CA ALA A 89 -6.07 -12.04 -12.38
C ALA A 89 -4.87 -11.07 -12.24
N HIS A 90 -4.90 -10.16 -11.26
CA HIS A 90 -3.75 -9.29 -10.94
C HIS A 90 -2.49 -10.08 -10.54
N ILE A 91 -2.65 -11.26 -9.96
CA ILE A 91 -1.52 -12.13 -9.59
C ILE A 91 -0.79 -12.60 -10.85
N GLY A 92 -1.53 -12.93 -11.91
CA GLY A 92 -0.95 -13.28 -13.22
C GLY A 92 -0.22 -12.10 -13.86
N VAL A 93 -0.75 -10.88 -13.76
CA VAL A 93 -0.05 -9.66 -14.23
C VAL A 93 1.25 -9.46 -13.46
N TYR A 94 1.21 -9.55 -12.13
CA TYR A 94 2.40 -9.41 -11.30
C TYR A 94 3.44 -10.50 -11.61
N ARG A 95 3.01 -11.76 -11.79
CA ARG A 95 3.87 -12.86 -12.22
C ARG A 95 4.56 -12.56 -13.55
N ALA A 96 3.81 -12.12 -14.56
CA ALA A 96 4.37 -11.77 -15.87
C ALA A 96 5.39 -10.62 -15.75
N MET A 97 5.14 -9.62 -14.90
CA MET A 97 6.10 -8.56 -14.63
C MET A 97 7.38 -9.09 -13.98
N GLN A 98 7.27 -10.03 -13.03
CA GLN A 98 8.43 -10.67 -12.43
C GLN A 98 9.25 -11.47 -13.46
N GLU A 99 8.57 -12.27 -14.30
CA GLU A 99 9.20 -13.06 -15.38
C GLU A 99 9.90 -12.19 -16.42
N LEU A 100 9.35 -11.01 -16.73
CA LEU A 100 9.91 -10.04 -17.67
C LEU A 100 10.91 -9.06 -17.03
N ALA A 101 11.21 -9.22 -15.73
CA ALA A 101 12.04 -8.31 -14.94
C ALA A 101 11.60 -6.84 -15.01
N ILE A 102 10.29 -6.60 -15.14
CA ILE A 102 9.70 -5.27 -15.12
C ILE A 102 9.60 -4.81 -13.67
N PRO A 103 10.25 -3.69 -13.28
CA PRO A 103 10.27 -3.25 -11.89
C PRO A 103 8.89 -2.78 -11.42
N VAL A 104 8.61 -3.03 -10.13
CA VAL A 104 7.53 -2.39 -9.37
C VAL A 104 8.18 -1.54 -8.30
N ASP A 105 7.95 -0.24 -8.34
CA ASP A 105 8.50 0.74 -7.38
C ASP A 105 7.39 1.32 -6.47
N LEU A 106 6.16 1.39 -6.98
CA LEU A 106 4.94 1.85 -6.30
C LEU A 106 3.79 0.91 -6.63
N VAL A 107 2.99 0.55 -5.64
CA VAL A 107 1.74 -0.20 -5.83
C VAL A 107 0.57 0.66 -5.40
N VAL A 108 -0.44 0.80 -6.25
CA VAL A 108 -1.69 1.49 -5.93
C VAL A 108 -2.85 0.56 -6.20
N GLY A 109 -3.82 0.46 -5.29
CA GLY A 109 -4.96 -0.44 -5.51
C GLY A 109 -6.29 0.02 -4.92
N ALA A 110 -7.37 -0.47 -5.51
CA ALA A 110 -8.74 -0.34 -5.01
C ALA A 110 -9.32 -1.73 -4.71
N SER A 111 -10.09 -1.88 -3.63
CA SER A 111 -10.75 -3.15 -3.28
C SER A 111 -9.77 -4.32 -3.25
N MET A 112 -10.06 -5.42 -3.96
CA MET A 112 -9.15 -6.57 -4.11
C MET A 112 -7.75 -6.17 -4.61
N GLY A 113 -7.63 -5.19 -5.50
CA GLY A 113 -6.35 -4.66 -5.94
C GLY A 113 -5.56 -4.00 -4.82
N GLY A 114 -6.24 -3.35 -3.86
CA GLY A 114 -5.62 -2.85 -2.63
C GLY A 114 -5.13 -4.01 -1.75
N VAL A 115 -5.95 -5.04 -1.54
CA VAL A 115 -5.57 -6.21 -0.73
C VAL A 115 -4.34 -6.93 -1.29
N LEU A 116 -4.36 -7.27 -2.58
CA LEU A 116 -3.25 -7.91 -3.28
C LEU A 116 -2.04 -6.97 -3.35
N GLY A 117 -2.30 -5.68 -3.54
CA GLY A 117 -1.26 -4.66 -3.62
C GLY A 117 -0.44 -4.54 -2.33
N ALA A 118 -1.05 -4.73 -1.16
CA ALA A 118 -0.32 -4.74 0.11
C ALA A 118 0.65 -5.92 0.20
N ALA A 119 0.26 -7.11 -0.27
CA ALA A 119 1.13 -8.28 -0.29
C ALA A 119 2.29 -8.12 -1.28
N ILE A 120 1.99 -7.58 -2.47
CA ILE A 120 3.03 -7.24 -3.47
C ILE A 120 3.98 -6.19 -2.91
N ALA A 121 3.46 -5.18 -2.21
CA ALA A 121 4.28 -4.13 -1.62
C ALA A 121 5.19 -4.64 -0.49
N ASP A 122 4.78 -5.70 0.18
CA ASP A 122 5.58 -6.47 1.13
C ASP A 122 6.56 -7.45 0.44
N ARG A 123 6.71 -7.36 -0.89
CA ARG A 123 7.61 -8.15 -1.75
C ARG A 123 7.34 -9.65 -1.79
N TRP A 124 6.09 -10.05 -1.68
CA TRP A 124 5.77 -11.46 -1.89
C TRP A 124 6.01 -11.84 -3.34
N THR A 125 6.37 -13.09 -3.55
CA THR A 125 6.38 -13.74 -4.86
C THR A 125 4.96 -13.96 -5.34
N ALA A 126 4.76 -14.03 -6.66
CA ALA A 126 3.43 -14.35 -7.20
C ALA A 126 2.89 -15.68 -6.64
N ASP A 127 3.73 -16.70 -6.47
CA ASP A 127 3.32 -17.99 -5.92
C ASP A 127 2.91 -17.90 -4.44
N GLU A 128 3.56 -17.08 -3.62
CA GLU A 128 3.10 -16.81 -2.25
C GLU A 128 1.75 -16.10 -2.24
N VAL A 129 1.52 -15.16 -3.17
CA VAL A 129 0.23 -14.48 -3.31
C VAL A 129 -0.86 -15.45 -3.82
N VAL A 130 -0.54 -16.39 -4.72
CA VAL A 130 -1.45 -17.46 -5.16
C VAL A 130 -1.81 -18.38 -3.99
N ALA A 131 -0.81 -18.96 -3.31
CA ALA A 131 -1.04 -19.89 -2.21
C ALA A 131 -1.87 -19.21 -1.10
N TRP A 132 -1.59 -17.94 -0.85
CA TRP A 132 -2.38 -17.11 0.05
C TRP A 132 -3.83 -16.91 -0.43
N ALA A 133 -4.03 -16.59 -1.70
CA ALA A 133 -5.35 -16.42 -2.28
C ALA A 133 -6.15 -17.74 -2.26
N GLU A 134 -5.52 -18.87 -2.58
CA GLU A 134 -6.15 -20.19 -2.59
C GLU A 134 -6.57 -20.66 -1.20
N ASP A 135 -5.70 -20.56 -0.20
CA ASP A 135 -6.04 -20.87 1.20
C ASP A 135 -7.23 -20.03 1.70
N ARG A 136 -7.31 -18.77 1.24
CA ARG A 136 -8.25 -17.80 1.78
C ARG A 136 -9.59 -17.74 1.05
N PHE A 137 -9.60 -18.01 -0.25
CA PHE A 137 -10.76 -17.88 -1.12
C PHE A 137 -11.16 -19.18 -1.83
N GLY A 138 -10.34 -20.24 -1.73
CA GLY A 138 -10.63 -21.58 -2.24
C GLY A 138 -11.89 -22.20 -1.61
N ASP A 139 -12.22 -21.81 -0.38
CA ASP A 139 -13.41 -22.28 0.35
C ASP A 139 -14.63 -21.34 0.25
N SER A 140 -14.86 -20.62 -0.87
CA SER A 140 -15.97 -19.66 -0.92
C SER A 140 -16.83 -19.65 -2.20
N LEU A 141 -17.75 -20.62 -2.26
CA LEU A 141 -19.11 -20.46 -2.78
C LEU A 141 -20.12 -20.39 -1.60
N ASP A 142 -19.83 -19.58 -0.59
CA ASP A 142 -20.80 -19.32 0.49
C ASP A 142 -21.66 -18.11 0.13
N TYR A 143 -22.75 -18.36 -0.59
CA TYR A 143 -23.84 -17.40 -0.78
C TYR A 143 -24.63 -17.25 0.53
N THR A 144 -24.83 -16.02 1.00
CA THR A 144 -25.79 -15.71 2.07
C THR A 144 -26.44 -14.38 1.75
N ILE A 145 -27.78 -14.32 1.70
CA ILE A 145 -28.57 -13.09 1.49
C ILE A 145 -29.00 -12.51 2.85
N PRO A 146 -28.58 -11.28 3.24
CA PRO A 146 -29.49 -10.42 4.01
C PRO A 146 -29.34 -8.90 3.82
N LEU A 147 -30.43 -8.21 4.18
CA LEU A 147 -30.92 -6.85 3.89
C LEU A 147 -29.97 -5.63 4.08
N VAL A 148 -28.73 -5.78 4.57
CA VAL A 148 -27.79 -4.65 4.76
C VAL A 148 -26.31 -4.99 4.44
N SER A 149 -25.90 -6.27 4.51
CA SER A 149 -24.50 -6.70 4.28
C SER A 149 -24.42 -8.24 4.12
N LEU A 150 -23.89 -8.75 2.99
CA LEU A 150 -23.78 -10.20 2.71
C LEU A 150 -22.64 -10.93 3.47
N VAL A 151 -21.62 -10.23 4.00
CA VAL A 151 -20.49 -10.81 4.75
C VAL A 151 -20.05 -9.90 5.90
N LYS A 152 -19.74 -10.44 7.10
CA LYS A 152 -19.25 -9.64 8.26
C LYS A 152 -17.98 -8.83 7.96
N GLY A 153 -17.23 -9.19 6.91
CA GLY A 153 -15.96 -8.57 6.56
C GLY A 153 -14.82 -8.76 7.59
N GLU A 154 -15.14 -9.35 8.74
CA GLU A 154 -14.19 -9.82 9.75
C GLU A 154 -13.15 -10.78 9.16
N LYS A 155 -13.49 -11.58 8.14
CA LYS A 155 -12.53 -12.50 7.51
C LYS A 155 -11.38 -11.74 6.80
N ILE A 156 -11.65 -10.59 6.17
CA ILE A 156 -10.60 -9.77 5.52
C ILE A 156 -9.77 -9.06 6.58
N ALA A 157 -10.42 -8.47 7.60
CA ALA A 157 -9.74 -7.78 8.69
C ALA A 157 -8.84 -8.72 9.50
N ARG A 158 -9.35 -9.90 9.86
CA ARG A 158 -8.64 -10.93 10.62
C ARG A 158 -7.44 -11.44 9.84
N PHE A 159 -7.64 -11.76 8.56
CA PHE A 159 -6.56 -12.17 7.69
C PHE A 159 -5.46 -11.09 7.59
N ALA A 160 -5.85 -9.83 7.34
CA ALA A 160 -4.89 -8.75 7.27
C ALA A 160 -4.10 -8.63 8.59
N ARG A 161 -4.74 -8.82 9.75
CA ARG A 161 -4.04 -8.86 11.05
C ARG A 161 -3.13 -10.06 11.22
N GLU A 162 -3.53 -11.26 10.81
CA GLU A 162 -2.69 -12.46 10.91
C GLU A 162 -1.36 -12.27 10.18
N ARG A 163 -1.39 -11.59 9.03
CA ARG A 163 -0.21 -11.45 8.18
C ARG A 163 0.55 -10.14 8.30
N PHE A 164 -0.17 -9.03 8.43
CA PHE A 164 0.43 -7.71 8.58
C PHE A 164 0.59 -7.31 10.03
N GLY A 165 -0.08 -7.99 10.98
CA GLY A 165 -0.03 -7.63 12.39
C GLY A 165 -0.43 -6.18 12.60
N GLU A 166 0.40 -5.48 13.35
CA GLU A 166 0.26 -4.04 13.63
C GLU A 166 1.17 -3.19 12.72
N ARG A 167 1.54 -3.69 11.54
CA ARG A 167 2.40 -2.94 10.61
C ARG A 167 1.66 -1.74 10.00
N ASP A 168 2.41 -0.65 9.90
CA ASP A 168 2.01 0.54 9.17
C ASP A 168 2.43 0.45 7.70
N ILE A 169 1.77 1.21 6.83
CA ILE A 169 2.08 1.29 5.39
C ILE A 169 3.53 1.74 5.18
N GLU A 170 4.04 2.62 6.04
CA GLU A 170 5.42 3.09 6.02
C GLU A 170 6.46 2.00 6.22
N ASP A 171 6.07 0.86 6.82
CA ASP A 171 6.93 -0.29 7.08
C ASP A 171 6.97 -1.29 5.90
N LEU A 172 6.16 -1.07 4.85
CA LEU A 172 6.19 -1.91 3.66
C LEU A 172 7.44 -1.64 2.81
N ARG A 173 7.96 -2.70 2.18
CA ARG A 173 9.21 -2.65 1.40
C ARG A 173 9.11 -1.80 0.14
N LEU A 174 7.93 -1.75 -0.47
CA LEU A 174 7.58 -0.87 -1.58
C LEU A 174 6.56 0.17 -1.11
N SER A 175 6.55 1.33 -1.76
CA SER A 175 5.49 2.30 -1.53
C SER A 175 4.15 1.68 -1.93
N TYR A 176 3.16 1.80 -1.05
CA TYR A 176 1.83 1.24 -1.22
C TYR A 176 0.79 2.30 -0.93
N MET A 177 -0.25 2.34 -1.75
CA MET A 177 -1.42 3.18 -1.55
C MET A 177 -2.69 2.38 -1.82
N ALA A 178 -3.65 2.48 -0.91
CA ALA A 178 -5.00 1.98 -1.14
C ALA A 178 -5.97 3.14 -1.35
N VAL A 179 -7.01 2.98 -2.16
CA VAL A 179 -8.06 3.99 -2.28
C VAL A 179 -9.37 3.50 -1.66
N SER A 180 -10.05 4.41 -0.96
CA SER A 180 -11.41 4.24 -0.45
C SER A 180 -12.28 5.39 -0.91
N THR A 181 -13.59 5.22 -0.76
CA THR A 181 -14.57 6.29 -0.96
C THR A 181 -15.04 6.78 0.40
N ASP A 182 -14.91 8.08 0.68
CA ASP A 182 -15.48 8.72 1.86
C ASP A 182 -16.91 9.18 1.57
N LEU A 183 -17.89 8.53 2.20
CA LEU A 183 -19.30 8.86 2.07
C LEU A 183 -19.69 10.17 2.77
N THR A 184 -18.93 10.60 3.78
CA THR A 184 -19.21 11.85 4.49
C THR A 184 -18.91 13.05 3.59
N SER A 185 -17.78 13.01 2.87
CA SER A 185 -17.33 14.13 2.01
C SER A 185 -17.59 13.92 0.51
N SER A 186 -18.04 12.73 0.10
CA SER A 186 -18.20 12.33 -1.30
C SER A 186 -16.90 12.46 -2.11
N ARG A 187 -15.76 12.13 -1.48
CA ARG A 187 -14.42 12.21 -2.08
C ARG A 187 -13.66 10.91 -1.94
N MET A 188 -12.68 10.72 -2.80
CA MET A 188 -11.71 9.64 -2.64
C MET A 188 -10.82 9.90 -1.42
N HIS A 189 -10.58 8.86 -0.64
CA HIS A 189 -9.60 8.83 0.44
C HIS A 189 -8.43 7.93 0.03
N VAL A 190 -7.22 8.47 0.05
CA VAL A 190 -5.99 7.72 -0.24
C VAL A 190 -5.33 7.31 1.07
N HIS A 191 -5.16 6.02 1.27
CA HIS A 191 -4.41 5.44 2.38
C HIS A 191 -2.95 5.32 1.99
N ASP A 192 -2.12 6.25 2.41
CA ASP A 192 -0.67 6.28 2.16
C ASP A 192 0.17 6.17 3.45
N LYS A 193 -0.49 5.95 4.60
CA LYS A 193 0.10 5.94 5.93
C LYS A 193 -0.75 5.22 6.96
N GLY A 194 -0.12 4.82 8.06
CA GLY A 194 -0.77 4.14 9.18
C GLY A 194 -1.13 2.69 8.88
N SER A 195 -2.05 2.11 9.65
CA SER A 195 -2.28 0.66 9.65
C SER A 195 -2.63 0.08 8.28
N VAL A 196 -1.82 -0.89 7.82
CA VAL A 196 -2.10 -1.67 6.60
C VAL A 196 -3.43 -2.40 6.69
N VAL A 197 -3.73 -2.95 7.87
CA VAL A 197 -5.00 -3.66 8.15
C VAL A 197 -6.19 -2.73 7.96
N LEU A 198 -6.12 -1.51 8.47
CA LEU A 198 -7.17 -0.53 8.33
C LEU A 198 -7.37 -0.13 6.87
N ALA A 199 -6.28 0.12 6.14
CA ALA A 199 -6.34 0.47 4.72
C ALA A 199 -6.97 -0.65 3.89
N ILE A 200 -6.56 -1.91 4.09
CA ILE A 200 -7.15 -3.10 3.45
C ILE A 200 -8.64 -3.23 3.80
N ARG A 201 -9.00 -2.99 5.05
CA ARG A 201 -10.38 -3.09 5.52
C ARG A 201 -11.27 -2.04 4.86
N ALA A 202 -10.80 -0.80 4.79
CA ALA A 202 -11.53 0.33 4.22
C ALA A 202 -11.63 0.23 2.69
N THR A 203 -10.53 -0.10 1.99
CA THR A 203 -10.53 -0.18 0.52
C THR A 203 -11.45 -1.27 -0.01
N SER A 204 -11.72 -2.31 0.80
CA SER A 204 -12.55 -3.46 0.44
C SER A 204 -13.97 -3.40 1.01
N ALA A 205 -14.39 -2.30 1.65
CA ALA A 205 -15.68 -2.22 2.33
C ALA A 205 -16.85 -2.01 1.35
N ILE A 206 -17.15 -3.02 0.52
CA ILE A 206 -18.16 -2.95 -0.55
C ILE A 206 -19.55 -2.66 0.05
N PRO A 207 -20.23 -1.57 -0.35
CA PRO A 207 -21.58 -1.27 0.12
C PRO A 207 -22.56 -2.43 -0.11
N GLY A 208 -23.35 -2.78 0.90
CA GLY A 208 -24.28 -3.90 0.85
C GLY A 208 -23.63 -5.29 1.00
N VAL A 209 -22.30 -5.38 1.03
CA VAL A 209 -21.56 -6.62 1.30
C VAL A 209 -20.83 -6.55 2.63
N MET A 210 -20.19 -5.42 2.95
CA MET A 210 -19.45 -5.18 4.19
C MET A 210 -19.85 -3.87 4.85
N PRO A 211 -19.75 -3.76 6.19
CA PRO A 211 -20.01 -2.51 6.88
C PRO A 211 -18.96 -1.45 6.51
N PRO A 212 -19.36 -0.16 6.43
CA PRO A 212 -18.41 0.93 6.23
C PRO A 212 -17.43 1.03 7.40
N VAL A 213 -16.27 1.63 7.14
CA VAL A 213 -15.19 1.80 8.11
C VAL A 213 -15.13 3.26 8.57
N PRO A 214 -15.50 3.57 9.82
CA PRO A 214 -15.29 4.90 10.37
C PRO A 214 -13.79 5.17 10.58
N LEU A 215 -13.30 6.31 10.11
CA LEU A 215 -11.93 6.77 10.30
C LEU A 215 -11.92 8.28 10.56
N GLY A 216 -11.80 8.66 11.84
CA GLY A 216 -12.02 10.06 12.24
C GLY A 216 -13.45 10.49 11.91
N ASP A 217 -13.60 11.59 11.17
CA ASP A 217 -14.90 12.09 10.70
C ASP A 217 -15.36 11.45 9.37
N ALA A 218 -14.51 10.65 8.74
CA ALA A 218 -14.80 9.99 7.47
C ALA A 218 -15.53 8.66 7.68
N LEU A 219 -16.46 8.36 6.78
CA LEU A 219 -17.13 7.06 6.71
C LEU A 219 -16.75 6.38 5.40
N LEU A 220 -15.79 5.45 5.48
CA LEU A 220 -15.13 4.88 4.32
C LEU A 220 -15.84 3.62 3.81
N VAL A 221 -16.00 3.53 2.50
CA VAL A 221 -16.41 2.33 1.76
C VAL A 221 -15.39 2.01 0.67
N ASP A 222 -15.67 0.94 -0.07
CA ASP A 222 -14.83 0.44 -1.16
C ASP A 222 -14.39 1.54 -2.13
N GLY A 223 -13.10 1.49 -2.50
CA GLY A 223 -12.49 2.47 -3.40
C GLY A 223 -13.10 2.48 -4.79
N GLY A 224 -13.57 1.32 -5.26
CA GLY A 224 -14.18 1.15 -6.57
C GLY A 224 -15.50 1.90 -6.76
N VAL A 225 -16.10 2.41 -5.69
CA VAL A 225 -17.30 3.28 -5.76
C VAL A 225 -16.99 4.59 -6.49
N LEU A 226 -15.83 5.21 -6.24
CA LEU A 226 -15.42 6.46 -6.91
C LEU A 226 -14.25 6.29 -7.88
N ASN A 227 -13.34 5.36 -7.61
CA ASN A 227 -12.14 5.18 -8.41
C ASN A 227 -11.69 3.71 -8.43
N ASN A 228 -12.23 2.94 -9.38
CA ASN A 228 -11.92 1.52 -9.51
C ASN A 228 -10.49 1.25 -9.98
N ILE A 229 -9.86 2.18 -10.70
CA ILE A 229 -8.49 2.03 -11.22
C ILE A 229 -7.72 3.32 -10.98
N PRO A 230 -7.08 3.48 -9.81
CA PRO A 230 -6.52 4.75 -9.34
C PRO A 230 -5.19 5.14 -10.02
N ILE A 231 -5.22 5.31 -11.34
CA ILE A 231 -4.08 5.75 -12.16
C ILE A 231 -3.66 7.18 -11.79
N ASP A 232 -4.63 8.05 -11.48
CA ASP A 232 -4.41 9.42 -11.05
C ASP A 232 -3.56 9.49 -9.76
N VAL A 233 -3.80 8.60 -8.80
CA VAL A 233 -3.00 8.48 -7.58
C VAL A 233 -1.57 8.07 -7.90
N ALA A 234 -1.38 7.06 -8.78
CA ALA A 234 -0.04 6.68 -9.23
C ALA A 234 0.68 7.81 -9.97
N ARG A 235 -0.03 8.57 -10.81
CA ARG A 235 0.52 9.70 -11.57
C ARG A 235 0.91 10.88 -10.68
N ALA A 236 0.18 11.11 -9.59
CA ALA A 236 0.56 12.14 -8.62
C ALA A 236 1.92 11.84 -7.95
N GLU A 237 2.19 10.56 -7.68
CA GLU A 237 3.45 10.10 -7.07
C GLU A 237 4.61 9.93 -8.06
N ALA A 238 4.29 9.55 -9.30
CA ALA A 238 5.26 9.28 -10.37
C ALA A 238 4.86 9.97 -11.69
N PRO A 239 4.97 11.31 -11.79
CA PRO A 239 4.48 12.07 -12.94
C PRO A 239 5.10 11.63 -14.28
N MET A 240 6.39 11.27 -14.26
CA MET A 240 7.16 10.86 -15.43
C MET A 240 7.38 9.34 -15.50
N GLY A 241 6.74 8.59 -14.61
CA GLY A 241 6.88 7.14 -14.46
C GLY A 241 6.08 6.33 -15.48
N THR A 242 6.42 5.05 -15.57
CA THR A 242 5.57 4.08 -16.29
C THR A 242 4.45 3.65 -15.36
N VAL A 243 3.22 3.59 -15.87
CA VAL A 243 2.07 3.03 -15.13
C VAL A 243 1.60 1.79 -15.86
N ILE A 244 1.58 0.67 -15.17
CA ILE A 244 0.98 -0.59 -15.64
C ILE A 244 -0.29 -0.77 -14.82
N ALA A 245 -1.44 -0.68 -15.48
CA ALA A 245 -2.75 -0.82 -14.85
C ALA A 245 -3.40 -2.14 -15.24
N SER A 246 -3.96 -2.84 -14.26
CA SER A 246 -4.72 -4.07 -14.46
C SER A 246 -6.19 -3.83 -14.12
N ASP A 247 -7.04 -3.95 -15.14
CA ASP A 247 -8.50 -3.84 -15.09
C ASP A 247 -9.13 -5.24 -15.30
N VAL A 248 -10.13 -5.62 -14.49
CA VAL A 248 -10.64 -7.00 -14.38
C VAL A 248 -12.17 -7.10 -14.25
#